data_AF-A0A2N5ZNR7-F1
#
_entry.id   AF-A0A2N5ZNR7-F1
#
_cell.length_a   1.000
_cell.length_b   1.000
_cell.length_c   1.000
_cell.angle_alpha   90.00
_cell.angle_beta   90.00
_cell.angle_gamma   90.00
#
_symmetry.space_group_name_H-M   'P 1'
#
loop_
_entity.id
_entity.type
_entity.pdbx_description
1 polymer ?
#
loop_
_entity_poly.entity_id
_entity_poly.type
_entity_poly.pdbx_seq_one_letter_code
_entity_poly.pdbx_strand_id
1 'polypeptide(L)'
;MLKKISLRRLSQAFFLGLILYLAYAHQKYGIEKAASIDAYCPFGLVEGFLTYLVSGAFLKRLFVSTFILGGIVFFMTFVFGRFFCSYMCSLGALQEWIRGLGRKIGIKKDVELPKSIDKYARYIKYIILLVIVYFSFRVGDLVFRSYDPFAALSHFGLEFEEKIIGYSLLIFALVTSLFAKGWWCRYFCPMGAFLGIQKKLSFFKINRDKDTCISCGLCNKVCPANLNIMEADKVKEADCISCQNCVSDCPKNSLSSSIGKKVLSRKAFEFSVLSVLALLLVLGISSPYWQTKAQSNVVSSSGEIDANNIRGSNTLGYLIELSGIEYSVFQNELGLPDEVDLTMKLKDIGPTYNVKDNFGNFIETESFREIVRNFQ
;
A
#
# COMPACT_ATOMS: atom_id res chain seq x y z
N MET A 1 -32.16 -8.06 -12.72
CA MET A 1 -31.85 -8.44 -11.32
C MET A 1 -30.67 -7.64 -10.82
N LEU A 2 -30.89 -6.64 -9.95
CA LEU A 2 -29.81 -5.93 -9.26
C LEU A 2 -29.10 -6.92 -8.33
N LYS A 3 -27.86 -7.30 -8.63
CA LYS A 3 -27.04 -8.10 -7.70
C LYS A 3 -26.91 -7.29 -6.41
N LYS A 4 -27.41 -7.82 -5.28
CA LYS A 4 -27.19 -7.22 -3.94
C LYS A 4 -25.70 -6.97 -3.76
N ILE A 5 -25.34 -5.74 -3.38
CA ILE A 5 -23.95 -5.36 -3.10
C ILE A 5 -23.48 -6.19 -1.90
N SER A 6 -22.37 -6.93 -2.07
CA SER A 6 -21.78 -7.73 -0.99
C SER A 6 -21.01 -6.85 0.00
N LEU A 7 -20.89 -7.29 1.25
CA LEU A 7 -20.14 -6.60 2.29
C LEU A 7 -18.67 -6.36 1.89
N ARG A 8 -18.05 -7.31 1.18
CA ARG A 8 -16.72 -7.12 0.56
C ARG A 8 -16.65 -5.91 -0.38
N ARG A 9 -17.65 -5.72 -1.23
CA ARG A 9 -17.68 -4.61 -2.21
C ARG A 9 -17.83 -3.26 -1.49
N LEU A 10 -18.63 -3.22 -0.43
CA LEU A 10 -18.73 -2.04 0.43
C LEU A 10 -17.39 -1.73 1.10
N SER A 11 -16.70 -2.74 1.65
CA SER A 11 -15.36 -2.58 2.22
C SER A 11 -14.35 -2.06 1.21
N GLN A 12 -14.33 -2.63 -0.01
CA GLN A 12 -13.45 -2.18 -1.10
C GLN A 12 -13.69 -0.69 -1.41
N ALA A 13 -14.95 -0.27 -1.51
CA ALA A 13 -15.30 1.12 -1.78
C ALA A 13 -14.93 2.06 -0.63
N PHE A 14 -15.16 1.62 0.61
CA PHE A 14 -14.77 2.36 1.80
C PHE A 14 -13.25 2.61 1.84
N PHE A 15 -12.42 1.58 1.70
CA PHE A 15 -10.96 1.73 1.76
C PHE A 15 -10.39 2.52 0.57
N LEU A 16 -10.96 2.37 -0.63
CA LEU A 16 -10.58 3.21 -1.76
C LEU A 16 -10.89 4.69 -1.47
N GLY A 17 -12.11 4.99 -1.01
CA GLY A 17 -12.50 6.36 -0.65
C GLY A 17 -11.63 6.93 0.48
N LEU A 18 -11.33 6.12 1.50
CA LEU A 18 -10.45 6.50 2.62
C LEU A 18 -9.04 6.86 2.12
N ILE A 19 -8.43 6.03 1.28
CA ILE A 19 -7.07 6.31 0.77
C ILE A 19 -7.06 7.56 -0.11
N LEU A 20 -8.06 7.75 -0.97
CA LEU A 20 -8.16 8.97 -1.78
C LEU A 20 -8.36 10.22 -0.92
N TYR A 21 -9.15 10.11 0.15
CA TYR A 21 -9.32 11.20 1.11
C TYR A 21 -8.03 11.51 1.87
N LEU A 22 -7.32 10.51 2.37
CA LEU A 22 -6.04 10.69 3.07
C LEU A 22 -4.97 11.28 2.15
N ALA A 23 -4.91 10.81 0.90
CA ALA A 23 -4.06 11.37 -0.15
C ALA A 23 -4.33 12.85 -0.38
N TYR A 24 -5.60 13.20 -0.62
CA TYR A 24 -6.04 14.58 -0.81
C TYR A 24 -5.73 15.45 0.41
N ALA A 25 -5.99 14.95 1.62
CA ALA A 25 -5.71 15.66 2.86
C ALA A 25 -4.21 15.91 3.05
N HIS A 26 -3.36 14.92 2.78
CA HIS A 26 -1.90 15.07 2.84
C HIS A 26 -1.39 16.10 1.85
N GLN A 27 -1.88 16.06 0.61
CA GLN A 27 -1.50 17.02 -0.43
C GLN A 27 -1.92 18.45 -0.06
N LYS A 28 -3.17 18.63 0.38
CA LYS A 28 -3.75 19.94 0.70
C LYS A 28 -3.21 20.56 1.98
N TYR A 29 -3.09 19.78 3.06
CA TYR A 29 -2.78 20.32 4.39
C TYR A 29 -1.31 20.13 4.78
N GLY A 30 -0.53 19.38 4.01
CA GLY A 30 0.88 19.11 4.30
C GLY A 30 1.08 18.11 5.45
N ILE A 31 2.35 17.74 5.69
CA ILE A 31 2.72 16.65 6.61
C ILE A 31 2.38 16.94 8.08
N GLU A 32 2.30 18.21 8.46
CA GLU A 32 2.00 18.64 9.83
C GLU A 32 0.56 18.37 10.24
N LYS A 33 -0.37 18.58 9.30
CA LYS A 33 -1.81 18.46 9.52
C LYS A 33 -2.35 17.12 9.03
N ALA A 34 -1.71 16.50 8.05
CA ALA A 34 -2.11 15.22 7.50
C ALA A 34 -0.90 14.31 7.22
N ALA A 35 -0.90 13.13 7.82
CA ALA A 35 0.18 12.17 7.67
C ALA A 35 0.38 11.73 6.20
N SER A 36 1.63 11.44 5.85
CA SER A 36 1.96 10.88 4.54
C SER A 36 1.29 9.52 4.33
N ILE A 37 1.05 9.16 3.07
CA ILE A 37 0.46 7.84 2.76
C ILE A 37 1.32 6.67 3.25
N ASP A 38 2.64 6.87 3.37
CA ASP A 38 3.58 5.84 3.81
C ASP A 38 3.34 5.44 5.28
N ALA A 39 2.80 6.36 6.09
CA ALA A 39 2.35 6.08 7.46
C ALA A 39 1.21 5.05 7.51
N TYR A 40 0.47 4.92 6.41
CA TYR A 40 -0.67 4.01 6.28
C TYR A 40 -0.38 2.79 5.40
N CYS A 41 0.84 2.64 4.88
CA CYS A 41 1.21 1.56 3.98
C CYS A 41 1.69 0.32 4.76
N PRO A 42 0.90 -0.77 4.85
CA PRO A 42 1.33 -1.97 5.59
C PRO A 42 2.51 -2.70 4.95
N PHE A 43 2.83 -2.43 3.69
CA PHE A 43 4.02 -2.99 3.04
C PHE A 43 5.32 -2.35 3.56
N GLY A 44 5.25 -1.13 4.10
CA GLY A 44 6.41 -0.48 4.71
C GLY A 44 7.01 -1.28 5.87
N LEU A 45 6.21 -2.06 6.61
CA LEU A 45 6.74 -3.02 7.59
C LEU A 45 7.67 -4.03 6.92
N VAL A 46 7.31 -4.57 5.75
CA VAL A 46 8.10 -5.59 5.07
C VAL A 46 9.45 -5.04 4.60
N GLU A 47 9.45 -3.83 4.04
CA GLU A 47 10.68 -3.17 3.61
C GLU A 47 11.56 -2.75 4.80
N GLY A 48 10.95 -2.21 5.86
CA GLY A 48 11.67 -1.69 7.02
C GLY A 48 12.06 -2.70 8.08
N PHE A 49 11.49 -3.91 8.06
CA PHE A 49 11.69 -4.90 9.13
C PHE A 49 13.15 -5.33 9.26
N LEU A 50 13.84 -5.59 8.15
CA LEU A 50 15.24 -6.02 8.19
C LEU A 50 16.15 -4.91 8.74
N THR A 51 15.94 -3.66 8.29
CA THR A 51 16.68 -2.50 8.81
C THR A 51 16.44 -2.32 10.30
N TYR A 52 15.19 -2.43 10.75
CA TYR A 52 14.84 -2.33 12.16
C TYR A 52 15.51 -3.42 13.01
N LEU A 53 15.53 -4.67 12.55
CA LEU A 53 16.19 -5.76 13.28
C LEU A 53 17.71 -5.61 13.39
N VAL A 54 18.37 -5.08 12.36
CA VAL A 54 19.84 -4.97 12.31
C VAL A 54 20.33 -3.70 13.01
N SER A 55 19.64 -2.58 12.82
CA SER A 55 20.11 -1.26 13.27
C SER A 55 19.34 -0.71 14.48
N GLY A 56 18.18 -1.28 14.82
CA GLY A 56 17.24 -0.69 15.78
C GLY A 56 16.51 0.55 15.25
N ALA A 57 16.87 1.06 14.08
CA ALA A 57 16.31 2.27 13.49
C ALA A 57 15.26 1.97 12.41
N PHE A 58 14.32 2.90 12.22
CA PHE A 58 13.34 2.85 11.13
C PHE A 58 13.94 3.37 9.82
N LEU A 59 13.51 2.81 8.68
CA LEU A 59 13.83 3.42 7.38
C LEU A 59 13.30 4.85 7.30
N LYS A 60 13.92 5.66 6.44
CA LYS A 60 13.41 6.99 6.10
C LYS A 60 11.94 6.86 5.69
N ARG A 61 11.07 7.71 6.28
CA ARG A 61 9.63 7.81 5.96
C ARG A 61 8.75 6.64 6.47
N LEU A 62 9.26 5.79 7.36
CA LEU A 62 8.43 4.83 8.09
C LEU A 62 8.04 5.34 9.47
N PHE A 63 6.84 4.96 9.90
CA PHE A 63 6.24 5.40 11.17
C PHE A 63 5.85 4.18 12.00
N VAL A 64 5.66 4.36 13.31
CA VAL A 64 5.18 3.28 14.19
C VAL A 64 3.82 2.76 13.72
N SER A 65 2.95 3.65 13.18
CA SER A 65 1.68 3.24 12.57
C SER A 65 1.86 2.22 11.43
N THR A 66 2.91 2.33 10.62
CA THR A 66 3.21 1.38 9.54
C THR A 66 3.47 -0.03 10.11
N PHE A 67 4.18 -0.13 11.23
CA PHE A 67 4.45 -1.41 11.89
C PHE A 67 3.21 -1.99 12.55
N ILE A 68 2.39 -1.15 13.21
CA ILE A 68 1.10 -1.57 13.78
C ILE A 68 0.18 -2.09 12.68
N LEU A 69 0.00 -1.34 11.58
CA LEU A 69 -0.84 -1.75 10.46
C LEU A 69 -0.31 -3.01 9.76
N GLY A 70 1.00 -3.09 9.54
CA GLY A 70 1.65 -4.26 8.98
C GLY A 70 1.45 -5.50 9.87
N GLY A 71 1.56 -5.34 11.19
CA GLY A 71 1.31 -6.39 12.18
C GLY A 71 -0.16 -6.85 12.19
N ILE A 72 -1.11 -5.92 12.11
CA ILE A 72 -2.55 -6.24 11.98
C ILE A 72 -2.79 -7.03 10.70
N VAL A 73 -2.25 -6.58 9.56
CA VAL A 73 -2.40 -7.27 8.27
C VAL A 73 -1.74 -8.65 8.30
N PHE A 74 -0.58 -8.78 8.94
CA PHE A 74 0.12 -10.05 9.13
C PHE A 74 -0.72 -11.04 9.94
N PHE A 75 -1.18 -10.62 11.11
CA PHE A 75 -2.02 -11.44 11.99
C PHE A 75 -3.31 -11.86 11.29
N MET A 76 -4.00 -10.91 10.67
CA MET A 76 -5.22 -11.19 9.91
C MET A 76 -4.97 -12.12 8.72
N THR A 77 -3.79 -12.03 8.08
CA THR A 77 -3.41 -12.93 6.99
C THR A 77 -3.16 -14.36 7.48
N PHE A 78 -2.56 -14.49 8.66
CA PHE A 78 -2.39 -15.77 9.32
C PHE A 78 -3.73 -16.41 9.70
N VAL A 79 -4.72 -15.62 10.14
CA VAL A 79 -6.06 -16.13 10.45
C VAL A 79 -6.85 -16.44 9.18
N PHE A 80 -7.17 -15.42 8.38
CA PHE A 80 -8.15 -15.49 7.29
C PHE A 80 -7.55 -15.78 5.90
N GLY A 81 -6.24 -16.00 5.81
CA GLY A 81 -5.51 -16.02 4.54
C GLY A 81 -5.36 -14.60 3.97
N ARG A 82 -5.03 -14.45 2.69
CA ARG A 82 -4.65 -13.16 2.07
C ARG A 82 -5.84 -12.22 1.83
N PHE A 83 -6.55 -11.86 2.90
CA PHE A 83 -7.76 -11.03 2.92
C PHE A 83 -7.48 -9.58 2.48
N PHE A 84 -6.30 -9.04 2.79
CA PHE A 84 -5.95 -7.65 2.50
C PHE A 84 -6.19 -7.31 1.02
N CYS A 85 -5.75 -8.19 0.11
CA CYS A 85 -5.90 -8.01 -1.33
C CYS A 85 -7.35 -7.98 -1.82
N SER A 86 -8.31 -8.55 -1.07
CA SER A 86 -9.72 -8.60 -1.48
C SER A 86 -10.64 -7.64 -0.72
N TYR A 87 -10.30 -7.24 0.51
CA TYR A 87 -11.16 -6.40 1.37
C TYR A 87 -10.65 -4.96 1.56
N MET A 88 -9.32 -4.75 1.55
CA MET A 88 -8.71 -3.47 1.91
C MET A 88 -7.92 -2.82 0.77
N CYS A 89 -7.21 -3.61 -0.03
CA CYS A 89 -6.31 -3.09 -1.07
C CYS A 89 -7.09 -2.37 -2.17
N SER A 90 -6.94 -1.04 -2.25
CA SER A 90 -7.55 -0.18 -3.26
C SER A 90 -7.14 -0.57 -4.68
N LEU A 91 -5.85 -0.84 -4.92
CA LEU A 91 -5.36 -1.30 -6.21
C LEU A 91 -5.98 -2.64 -6.63
N GLY A 92 -6.13 -3.58 -5.69
CA GLY A 92 -6.80 -4.87 -5.94
C GLY A 92 -8.28 -4.70 -6.27
N ALA A 93 -8.97 -3.81 -5.56
CA ALA A 93 -10.36 -3.45 -5.83
C ALA A 93 -10.53 -2.85 -7.23
N LEU A 94 -9.69 -1.87 -7.59
CA LEU A 94 -9.72 -1.24 -8.91
C LEU A 94 -9.51 -2.25 -10.04
N GLN A 95 -8.53 -3.15 -9.92
CA GLN A 95 -8.32 -4.21 -10.92
C GLN A 95 -9.57 -5.09 -11.07
N GLU A 96 -10.23 -5.48 -9.98
CA GLU A 96 -11.45 -6.28 -10.03
C GLU A 96 -12.64 -5.50 -10.65
N TRP A 97 -12.75 -4.21 -10.36
CA TRP A 97 -13.83 -3.35 -10.87
C TRP A 97 -13.64 -3.02 -12.35
N ILE A 98 -12.42 -2.70 -12.77
CA ILE A 98 -12.06 -2.47 -14.17
C ILE A 98 -12.27 -3.74 -14.98
N ARG A 99 -11.92 -4.93 -14.45
CA ARG A 99 -12.28 -6.18 -15.10
C ARG A 99 -13.79 -6.32 -15.26
N GLY A 100 -14.56 -5.98 -14.22
CA GLY A 100 -16.02 -5.96 -14.27
C GLY A 100 -16.57 -5.01 -15.34
N LEU A 101 -15.95 -3.83 -15.49
CA LEU A 101 -16.25 -2.87 -16.55
C LEU A 101 -15.94 -3.45 -17.93
N GLY A 102 -14.77 -4.08 -18.10
CA GLY A 102 -14.37 -4.79 -19.33
C GLY A 102 -15.43 -5.78 -19.81
N ARG A 103 -16.03 -6.55 -18.88
CA ARG A 103 -17.12 -7.49 -19.20
C ARG A 103 -18.42 -6.79 -19.61
N LYS A 104 -18.69 -5.57 -19.10
CA LYS A 104 -19.86 -4.77 -19.49
C LYS A 104 -19.70 -4.13 -20.87
N ILE A 105 -18.48 -3.68 -21.21
CA ILE A 105 -18.18 -3.03 -22.50
C ILE A 105 -17.90 -4.01 -23.65
N GLY A 106 -18.14 -5.32 -23.44
CA GLY A 106 -18.10 -6.32 -24.51
C GLY A 106 -16.82 -7.15 -24.61
N ILE A 107 -15.83 -6.97 -23.72
CA ILE A 107 -14.68 -7.88 -23.64
C ILE A 107 -15.20 -9.19 -23.04
N LYS A 108 -15.30 -10.27 -23.84
CA LYS A 108 -15.94 -11.53 -23.40
C LYS A 108 -14.96 -12.59 -22.90
N LYS A 109 -13.69 -12.53 -23.33
CA LYS A 109 -12.65 -13.51 -22.99
C LYS A 109 -11.60 -12.89 -22.06
N ASP A 110 -11.11 -13.67 -21.09
CA ASP A 110 -9.90 -13.30 -20.34
C ASP A 110 -8.67 -13.72 -21.19
N VAL A 111 -7.70 -12.82 -21.37
CA VAL A 111 -6.42 -13.10 -22.03
C VAL A 111 -5.42 -13.52 -20.94
N GLU A 112 -5.14 -14.80 -20.87
CA GLU A 112 -4.33 -15.41 -19.81
C GLU A 112 -3.09 -16.07 -20.39
N LEU A 113 -2.00 -16.09 -19.60
CA LEU A 113 -0.81 -16.84 -19.97
C LEU A 113 -1.11 -18.35 -20.04
N PRO A 114 -0.44 -19.10 -20.93
CA PRO A 114 -0.50 -20.56 -20.91
C PRO A 114 -0.15 -21.11 -19.53
N LYS A 115 -0.81 -22.20 -19.09
CA LYS A 115 -0.66 -22.75 -17.73
C LYS A 115 0.81 -22.98 -17.32
N SER A 116 1.64 -23.46 -18.25
CA SER A 116 3.06 -23.69 -18.01
C SER A 116 3.81 -22.41 -17.69
N ILE A 117 3.55 -21.32 -18.43
CA ILE A 117 4.18 -20.01 -18.23
C ILE A 117 3.61 -19.34 -16.98
N ASP A 118 2.29 -19.37 -16.78
CA ASP A 118 1.63 -18.79 -15.60
C ASP A 118 2.23 -19.32 -14.30
N LYS A 119 2.48 -20.64 -14.22
CA LYS A 119 3.07 -21.28 -13.05
C LYS A 119 4.42 -20.65 -12.66
N TYR A 120 5.31 -20.44 -13.62
CA TYR A 120 6.64 -19.86 -13.36
C TYR A 120 6.60 -18.34 -13.22
N ALA A 121 5.81 -17.65 -14.04
CA ALA A 121 5.67 -16.19 -14.00
C ALA A 121 5.16 -15.70 -12.62
N ARG A 122 4.32 -16.48 -11.93
CA ARG A 122 3.88 -16.16 -10.56
C ARG A 122 5.00 -16.08 -9.53
N TYR A 123 6.19 -16.62 -9.84
CA TYR A 123 7.36 -16.52 -8.97
C TYR A 123 8.13 -15.20 -9.12
N ILE A 124 7.91 -14.45 -10.21
CA ILE A 124 8.59 -13.17 -10.49
C ILE A 124 8.39 -12.17 -9.33
N LYS A 125 7.18 -12.08 -8.77
CA LYS A 125 6.90 -11.20 -7.63
C LYS A 125 7.74 -11.50 -6.38
N TYR A 126 8.21 -12.74 -6.20
CA TYR A 126 9.09 -13.08 -5.07
C TYR A 126 10.53 -12.62 -5.33
N ILE A 127 10.99 -12.67 -6.58
CA ILE A 127 12.28 -12.09 -6.98
C ILE A 127 12.23 -10.58 -6.77
N ILE A 128 11.15 -9.92 -7.23
CA ILE A 128 10.92 -8.48 -7.02
C ILE A 128 10.92 -8.15 -5.52
N LEU A 129 10.23 -8.93 -4.69
CA LEU A 129 10.23 -8.75 -3.23
C LEU A 129 11.65 -8.83 -2.65
N LEU A 130 12.45 -9.84 -3.02
CA LEU A 130 13.82 -10.00 -2.53
C LEU A 130 14.71 -8.83 -2.95
N VAL A 131 14.61 -8.40 -4.21
CA VAL A 131 15.35 -7.24 -4.75
C VAL A 131 14.98 -5.98 -3.98
N ILE A 132 13.69 -5.70 -3.78
CA ILE A 132 13.22 -4.53 -3.02
C ILE A 132 13.77 -4.56 -1.59
N VAL A 133 13.59 -5.65 -0.86
CA VAL A 133 14.05 -5.74 0.54
C VAL A 133 15.57 -5.56 0.63
N TYR A 134 16.32 -6.16 -0.28
CA TYR A 134 17.78 -6.03 -0.32
C TYR A 134 18.22 -4.58 -0.58
N PHE A 135 17.70 -3.94 -1.62
CA PHE A 135 18.09 -2.56 -1.95
C PHE A 135 17.55 -1.54 -0.95
N SER A 136 16.34 -1.69 -0.42
CA SER A 136 15.81 -0.84 0.64
C SER A 136 16.67 -0.92 1.90
N PHE A 137 17.17 -2.12 2.26
CA PHE A 137 18.13 -2.29 3.34
C PHE A 137 19.48 -1.62 3.07
N ARG A 138 20.03 -1.76 1.85
CA ARG A 138 21.35 -1.20 1.50
C ARG A 138 21.34 0.32 1.36
N VAL A 139 20.25 0.89 0.85
CA VAL A 139 20.11 2.34 0.62
C VAL A 139 19.59 3.06 1.86
N GLY A 140 18.83 2.38 2.73
CA GLY A 140 18.20 3.00 3.89
C GLY A 140 16.98 3.86 3.54
N ASP A 141 16.37 3.63 2.38
CA ASP A 141 15.14 4.30 1.92
C ASP A 141 14.15 3.30 1.28
N LEU A 142 12.90 3.73 1.08
CA LEU A 142 11.83 2.94 0.48
C LEU A 142 11.96 2.91 -1.05
N VAL A 143 12.86 2.06 -1.56
CA VAL A 143 13.17 1.97 -3.00
C VAL A 143 11.94 1.63 -3.84
N PHE A 144 11.00 0.83 -3.31
CA PHE A 144 9.80 0.46 -4.05
C PHE A 144 8.84 1.63 -4.28
N ARG A 145 8.90 2.69 -3.47
CA ARG A 145 7.97 3.83 -3.53
C ARG A 145 7.86 4.43 -4.94
N SER A 146 8.97 4.56 -5.65
CA SER A 146 9.01 5.13 -7.01
C SER A 146 8.38 4.22 -8.07
N TYR A 147 8.30 2.93 -7.80
CA TYR A 147 7.76 1.91 -8.69
C TYR A 147 6.39 1.40 -8.25
N ASP A 148 5.89 1.82 -7.09
CA ASP A 148 4.66 1.29 -6.50
C ASP A 148 3.40 1.92 -7.13
N PRO A 149 2.56 1.14 -7.83
CA PRO A 149 1.29 1.65 -8.35
C PRO A 149 0.33 2.10 -7.26
N PHE A 150 0.43 1.54 -6.06
CA PHE A 150 -0.38 1.96 -4.93
C PHE A 150 0.05 3.34 -4.42
N ALA A 151 1.35 3.59 -4.30
CA ALA A 151 1.88 4.93 -4.01
C ALA A 151 1.48 5.94 -5.09
N ALA A 152 1.52 5.57 -6.37
CA ALA A 152 1.07 6.42 -7.48
C ALA A 152 -0.43 6.72 -7.40
N LEU A 153 -1.26 5.72 -7.14
CA LEU A 153 -2.71 5.88 -6.94
C LEU A 153 -3.01 6.86 -5.79
N SER A 154 -2.20 6.82 -4.75
CA SER A 154 -2.37 7.65 -3.56
C SER A 154 -1.76 9.05 -3.68
N HIS A 155 -1.22 9.42 -4.83
CA HIS A 155 -0.76 10.80 -5.12
C HIS A 155 -1.46 11.38 -6.35
N PHE A 156 -2.56 10.77 -6.80
CA PHE A 156 -3.25 11.15 -8.03
C PHE A 156 -3.62 12.64 -8.05
N GLY A 157 -3.15 13.37 -9.08
CA GLY A 157 -3.58 14.74 -9.40
C GLY A 157 -2.55 15.84 -9.17
N LEU A 158 -1.49 15.61 -8.39
CA LEU A 158 -0.43 16.59 -8.09
C LEU A 158 0.88 15.81 -7.93
N GLU A 159 1.99 16.26 -8.55
CA GLU A 159 3.31 15.56 -8.62
C GLU A 159 3.43 14.46 -9.70
N PHE A 160 2.97 14.72 -10.93
CA PHE A 160 3.14 13.78 -12.05
C PHE A 160 4.61 13.60 -12.48
N GLU A 161 5.41 14.66 -12.41
CA GLU A 161 6.78 14.67 -12.93
C GLU A 161 7.73 13.80 -12.09
N GLU A 162 7.54 13.76 -10.77
CA GLU A 162 8.42 12.99 -9.86
C GLU A 162 8.11 11.48 -9.84
N LYS A 163 6.98 11.03 -10.42
CA LYS A 163 6.49 9.63 -10.30
C LYS A 163 6.03 9.00 -11.62
N ILE A 164 6.64 9.40 -12.73
CA ILE A 164 6.31 8.90 -14.08
C ILE A 164 6.29 7.36 -14.15
N ILE A 165 7.27 6.70 -13.52
CA ILE A 165 7.38 5.24 -13.53
C ILE A 165 6.23 4.60 -12.75
N GLY A 166 5.94 5.06 -11.54
CA GLY A 166 4.83 4.56 -10.73
C GLY A 166 3.47 4.74 -11.42
N TYR A 167 3.21 5.89 -12.05
CA TYR A 167 2.00 6.11 -12.85
C TYR A 167 1.92 5.20 -14.08
N SER A 168 3.05 4.98 -14.77
CA SER A 168 3.12 4.06 -15.91
C SER A 168 2.77 2.63 -15.49
N LEU A 169 3.30 2.17 -14.35
CA LEU A 169 2.99 0.85 -13.79
C LEU A 169 1.55 0.75 -13.28
N LEU A 170 0.97 1.84 -12.75
CA LEU A 170 -0.44 1.91 -12.41
C LEU A 170 -1.32 1.79 -13.65
N ILE A 171 -1.10 2.60 -14.67
CA ILE A 171 -1.85 2.53 -15.94
C ILE A 171 -1.73 1.12 -16.52
N PHE A 172 -0.54 0.55 -16.54
CA PHE A 172 -0.31 -0.84 -16.96
C PHE A 172 -1.15 -1.84 -16.16
N ALA A 173 -1.16 -1.76 -14.82
CA ALA A 173 -1.97 -2.62 -13.96
C ALA A 173 -3.48 -2.47 -14.21
N LEU A 174 -3.96 -1.24 -14.47
CA LEU A 174 -5.37 -0.98 -14.74
C LEU A 174 -5.78 -1.45 -16.14
N VAL A 175 -5.00 -1.14 -17.18
CA VAL A 175 -5.28 -1.55 -18.57
C VAL A 175 -5.25 -3.06 -18.70
N THR A 176 -4.24 -3.74 -18.16
CA THR A 176 -4.19 -5.21 -18.18
C THR A 176 -5.39 -5.85 -17.47
N SER A 177 -5.97 -5.18 -16.48
CA SER A 177 -7.15 -5.68 -15.77
C SER A 177 -8.44 -5.66 -16.59
N LEU A 178 -8.50 -4.91 -17.70
CA LEU A 178 -9.61 -5.01 -18.66
C LEU A 178 -9.64 -6.39 -19.33
N PHE A 179 -8.47 -6.97 -19.57
CA PHE A 179 -8.31 -8.18 -20.37
C PHE A 179 -7.98 -9.42 -19.54
N ALA A 180 -7.33 -9.28 -18.39
CA ALA A 180 -6.83 -10.41 -17.60
C ALA A 180 -7.19 -10.33 -16.12
N LYS A 181 -7.15 -11.47 -15.43
CA LYS A 181 -7.46 -11.58 -14.00
C LYS A 181 -6.25 -11.21 -13.14
N GLY A 182 -6.27 -10.03 -12.51
CA GLY A 182 -5.34 -9.63 -11.44
C GLY A 182 -3.87 -9.74 -11.83
N TRP A 183 -3.53 -9.33 -13.05
CA TRP A 183 -2.24 -9.57 -13.70
C TRP A 183 -1.07 -9.00 -12.89
N TRP A 184 -1.17 -7.74 -12.45
CA TRP A 184 -0.18 -7.11 -11.57
C TRP A 184 -0.01 -7.87 -10.25
N CYS A 185 -1.13 -8.22 -9.59
CA CYS A 185 -1.13 -8.91 -8.30
C CYS A 185 -0.55 -10.32 -8.35
N ARG A 186 -0.59 -10.97 -9.53
CA ARG A 186 -0.06 -12.33 -9.74
C ARG A 186 1.44 -12.34 -9.99
N TYR A 187 1.94 -11.38 -10.78
CA TYR A 187 3.30 -11.44 -11.30
C TYR A 187 4.26 -10.38 -10.75
N PHE A 188 3.78 -9.20 -10.35
CA PHE A 188 4.66 -8.07 -10.01
C PHE A 188 4.52 -7.54 -8.58
N CYS A 189 3.37 -7.77 -7.91
CA CYS A 189 3.11 -7.19 -6.60
C CYS A 189 3.95 -7.82 -5.46
N PRO A 190 4.90 -7.08 -4.83
CA PRO A 190 5.76 -7.62 -3.77
C PRO A 190 5.00 -7.87 -2.46
N MET A 191 4.07 -6.98 -2.10
CA MET A 191 3.14 -7.22 -0.98
C MET A 191 2.33 -8.50 -1.19
N GLY A 192 1.95 -8.77 -2.44
CA GLY A 192 1.29 -10.00 -2.82
C GLY A 192 2.15 -11.25 -2.64
N ALA A 193 3.44 -11.15 -2.92
CA ALA A 193 4.40 -12.23 -2.69
C ALA A 193 4.51 -12.54 -1.20
N PHE A 194 4.75 -11.51 -0.38
CA PHE A 194 4.91 -11.63 1.07
C PHE A 194 3.69 -12.28 1.75
N LEU A 195 2.49 -11.73 1.51
CA LEU A 195 1.25 -12.30 2.07
C LEU A 195 0.95 -13.69 1.51
N GLY A 196 1.40 -14.00 0.29
CA GLY A 196 1.28 -15.32 -0.31
C GLY A 196 2.11 -16.40 0.41
N ILE A 197 3.26 -16.04 0.98
CA ILE A 197 4.05 -16.95 1.82
C ILE A 197 3.25 -17.31 3.06
N GLN A 198 2.72 -16.30 3.76
CA GLN A 198 1.95 -16.48 5.00
C GLN A 198 0.65 -17.24 4.79
N LYS A 199 -0.03 -17.00 3.65
CA LYS A 199 -1.25 -17.75 3.29
C LYS A 199 -1.01 -19.25 3.44
N LYS A 200 0.15 -19.81 3.07
CA LYS A 200 0.37 -21.27 3.17
C LYS A 200 0.14 -21.81 4.60
N LEU A 201 0.41 -20.97 5.60
CA LEU A 201 0.23 -21.24 7.03
C LEU A 201 -1.15 -20.84 7.56
N SER A 202 -2.02 -20.25 6.74
CA SER A 202 -3.28 -19.66 7.22
C SER A 202 -4.23 -20.69 7.83
N PHE A 203 -4.96 -20.29 8.87
CA PHE A 203 -5.93 -21.17 9.54
C PHE A 203 -7.12 -21.49 8.64
N PHE A 204 -7.80 -20.47 8.12
CA PHE A 204 -8.91 -20.67 7.20
C PHE A 204 -8.40 -21.06 5.81
N LYS A 205 -8.91 -22.19 5.31
CA LYS A 205 -8.70 -22.65 3.94
C LYS A 205 -10.05 -23.01 3.31
N ILE A 206 -10.14 -22.85 2.00
CA ILE A 206 -11.31 -23.27 1.23
C ILE A 206 -11.13 -24.76 0.91
N ASN A 207 -12.11 -25.57 1.31
CA ASN A 207 -12.14 -27.01 1.07
C ASN A 207 -13.23 -27.31 0.05
N ARG A 208 -12.93 -28.26 -0.85
CA ARG A 208 -13.88 -28.81 -1.81
C ARG A 208 -14.36 -30.16 -1.31
N ASP A 209 -15.68 -30.31 -1.26
CA ASP A 209 -16.34 -31.59 -1.13
C ASP A 209 -16.48 -32.23 -2.51
N LYS A 210 -15.85 -33.40 -2.71
CA LYS A 210 -15.85 -34.11 -4.00
C LYS A 210 -17.20 -34.77 -4.27
N ASP A 211 -17.92 -35.19 -3.25
CA ASP A 211 -19.13 -36.00 -3.37
C ASP A 211 -20.30 -35.15 -3.87
N THR A 212 -20.35 -33.88 -3.48
CA THR A 212 -21.37 -32.93 -3.94
C THR A 212 -20.97 -32.15 -5.20
N CYS A 213 -19.69 -32.17 -5.58
CA CYS A 213 -19.18 -31.32 -6.66
C CYS A 213 -19.40 -31.90 -8.05
N ILE A 214 -20.15 -31.17 -8.87
CA ILE A 214 -20.44 -31.52 -10.28
C ILE A 214 -19.37 -31.07 -11.29
N SER A 215 -18.19 -30.66 -10.84
CA SER A 215 -17.06 -30.26 -11.71
C SER A 215 -17.40 -29.25 -12.82
N CYS A 216 -18.27 -28.28 -12.55
CA CYS A 216 -18.75 -27.32 -13.55
C CYS A 216 -17.75 -26.21 -13.93
N GLY A 217 -16.58 -26.12 -13.28
CA GLY A 217 -15.54 -25.13 -13.56
C GLY A 217 -15.86 -23.67 -13.18
N LEU A 218 -17.05 -23.38 -12.64
CA LEU A 218 -17.45 -22.00 -12.31
C LEU A 218 -16.52 -21.35 -11.27
N CYS A 219 -16.03 -22.13 -10.30
CA CYS A 219 -15.05 -21.68 -9.30
C CYS A 219 -13.75 -21.13 -9.93
N ASN A 220 -13.25 -21.75 -11.01
CA ASN A 220 -12.08 -21.27 -11.76
C ASN A 220 -12.40 -19.97 -12.52
N LYS A 221 -13.61 -19.89 -13.09
CA LYS A 221 -14.07 -18.73 -13.87
C LYS A 221 -14.20 -17.47 -12.99
N VAL A 222 -14.73 -17.60 -11.78
CA VAL A 222 -14.97 -16.48 -10.85
C VAL A 222 -13.75 -16.11 -10.00
N CYS A 223 -12.71 -16.94 -9.99
CA CYS A 223 -11.49 -16.69 -9.21
C CYS A 223 -10.69 -15.51 -9.79
N PRO A 224 -10.52 -14.39 -9.07
CA PRO A 224 -9.78 -13.23 -9.56
C PRO A 224 -8.26 -13.46 -9.64
N ALA A 225 -7.76 -14.54 -9.02
CA ALA A 225 -6.35 -14.95 -9.09
C ALA A 225 -6.07 -16.02 -10.17
N ASN A 226 -7.09 -16.37 -10.96
CA ASN A 226 -7.04 -17.38 -12.02
C ASN A 226 -6.49 -18.74 -11.54
N LEU A 227 -7.00 -19.23 -10.40
CA LEU A 227 -6.58 -20.51 -9.83
C LEU A 227 -7.45 -21.67 -10.33
N ASN A 228 -6.87 -22.86 -10.38
CA ASN A 228 -7.61 -24.10 -10.62
C ASN A 228 -8.19 -24.66 -9.32
N ILE A 229 -9.26 -24.03 -8.84
CA ILE A 229 -10.01 -24.44 -7.64
C ILE A 229 -10.74 -25.76 -7.87
N MET A 230 -11.20 -26.02 -9.09
CA MET A 230 -11.97 -27.21 -9.42
C MET A 230 -11.17 -28.49 -9.17
N GLU A 231 -9.87 -28.52 -9.45
CA GLU A 231 -9.03 -29.71 -9.24
C GLU A 231 -8.45 -29.81 -7.83
N ALA A 232 -8.62 -28.78 -6.98
CA ALA A 232 -8.04 -28.73 -5.65
C ALA A 232 -8.99 -29.30 -4.58
N ASP A 233 -8.51 -30.23 -3.76
CA ASP A 233 -9.21 -30.70 -2.55
C ASP A 233 -9.26 -29.61 -1.48
N LYS A 234 -8.12 -28.93 -1.31
CA LYS A 234 -7.98 -27.74 -0.46
C LYS A 234 -7.19 -26.70 -1.23
N VAL A 235 -7.70 -25.48 -1.26
CA VAL A 235 -7.05 -24.35 -1.94
C VAL A 235 -5.83 -23.91 -1.13
N LYS A 236 -4.65 -24.41 -1.50
CA LYS A 236 -3.37 -24.17 -0.80
C LYS A 236 -2.51 -23.10 -1.48
N GLU A 237 -2.88 -22.69 -2.68
CA GLU A 237 -2.16 -21.75 -3.53
C GLU A 237 -1.92 -20.41 -2.83
N ALA A 238 -0.69 -19.90 -2.93
CA ALA A 238 -0.26 -18.64 -2.32
C ALA A 238 -1.01 -17.41 -2.89
N ASP A 239 -1.52 -17.53 -4.12
CA ASP A 239 -2.24 -16.46 -4.80
C ASP A 239 -3.73 -16.41 -4.44
N CYS A 240 -4.24 -17.32 -3.61
CA CYS A 240 -5.63 -17.24 -3.14
C CYS A 240 -5.78 -16.05 -2.20
N ILE A 241 -6.50 -15.02 -2.65
CA ILE A 241 -6.78 -13.79 -1.90
C ILE A 241 -7.96 -13.89 -0.92
N SER A 242 -8.38 -15.11 -0.55
CA SER A 242 -9.49 -15.35 0.40
C SER A 242 -10.80 -14.58 0.12
N CYS A 243 -11.09 -14.24 -1.14
CA CYS A 243 -12.25 -13.41 -1.50
C CYS A 243 -13.61 -14.13 -1.40
N GLN A 244 -13.61 -15.47 -1.30
CA GLN A 244 -14.81 -16.33 -1.23
C GLN A 244 -15.73 -16.33 -2.47
N ASN A 245 -15.32 -15.78 -3.63
CA ASN A 245 -16.13 -15.84 -4.87
C ASN A 245 -16.48 -17.28 -5.27
N CYS A 246 -15.53 -18.21 -5.14
CA CYS A 246 -15.75 -19.61 -5.52
C CYS A 246 -16.72 -20.33 -4.58
N VAL A 247 -16.82 -19.89 -3.32
CA VAL A 247 -17.82 -20.39 -2.36
C VAL A 247 -19.18 -19.77 -2.66
N SER A 248 -19.23 -18.45 -2.94
CA SER A 248 -20.48 -17.74 -3.18
C SER A 248 -21.22 -18.16 -4.44
N ASP A 249 -20.47 -18.47 -5.48
CA ASP A 249 -21.01 -18.74 -6.81
C ASP A 249 -21.11 -20.26 -7.09
N CYS A 250 -20.81 -21.12 -6.11
CA CYS A 250 -20.93 -22.56 -6.26
C CYS A 250 -22.42 -22.99 -6.25
N PRO A 251 -22.96 -23.59 -7.33
CA PRO A 251 -24.37 -23.95 -7.42
C PRO A 251 -24.77 -25.12 -6.52
N LYS A 252 -23.80 -25.91 -6.04
CA LYS A 252 -24.01 -27.09 -5.19
C LYS A 252 -23.50 -26.92 -3.76
N ASN A 253 -23.03 -25.72 -3.40
CA ASN A 253 -22.41 -25.44 -2.10
C ASN A 253 -21.26 -26.39 -1.72
N SER A 254 -20.59 -26.99 -2.71
CA SER A 254 -19.49 -27.95 -2.53
C SER A 254 -18.17 -27.31 -2.09
N LEU A 255 -18.12 -26.00 -1.93
CA LEU A 255 -16.94 -25.26 -1.49
C LEU A 255 -17.29 -24.52 -0.21
N SER A 256 -16.43 -24.66 0.81
CA SER A 256 -16.64 -23.98 2.09
C SER A 256 -15.34 -23.61 2.78
N SER A 257 -15.39 -22.57 3.60
CA SER A 257 -14.29 -22.25 4.52
C SER A 257 -14.55 -22.94 5.86
N SER A 258 -13.55 -23.63 6.39
CA SER A 258 -13.69 -24.30 7.68
C SER A 258 -12.56 -23.96 8.65
N ILE A 259 -12.90 -23.97 9.94
CA ILE A 259 -11.96 -24.12 11.06
C ILE A 259 -12.16 -25.54 11.60
N GLY A 260 -11.15 -26.40 11.41
CA GLY A 260 -11.28 -27.82 11.77
C GLY A 260 -12.50 -28.45 11.10
N LYS A 261 -13.46 -28.90 11.91
CA LYS A 261 -14.73 -29.52 11.45
C LYS A 261 -15.89 -28.52 11.26
N LYS A 262 -15.78 -27.28 11.74
CA LYS A 262 -16.86 -26.28 11.65
C LYS A 262 -16.82 -25.56 10.31
N VAL A 263 -17.90 -25.69 9.54
CA VAL A 263 -18.12 -24.97 8.28
C VAL A 263 -18.64 -23.57 8.58
N LEU A 264 -17.96 -22.55 8.07
CA LEU A 264 -18.37 -21.16 8.23
C LEU A 264 -19.14 -20.71 6.98
N SER A 265 -20.33 -20.15 7.18
CA SER A 265 -21.08 -19.55 6.07
C SER A 265 -20.32 -18.35 5.50
N ARG A 266 -20.55 -18.04 4.23
CA ARG A 266 -19.94 -16.88 3.56
C ARG A 266 -20.16 -15.58 4.33
N LYS A 267 -21.40 -15.29 4.74
CA LYS A 267 -21.75 -14.06 5.45
C LYS A 267 -21.06 -13.99 6.81
N ALA A 268 -20.99 -15.13 7.52
CA ALA A 268 -20.25 -15.21 8.77
C ALA A 268 -18.75 -14.97 8.54
N PHE A 269 -18.14 -15.53 7.48
CA PHE A 269 -16.74 -15.26 7.14
C PHE A 269 -16.49 -13.79 6.81
N GLU A 270 -17.30 -13.17 5.94
CA GLU A 270 -17.17 -11.75 5.60
C GLU A 270 -17.33 -10.85 6.84
N PHE A 271 -18.32 -11.16 7.69
CA PHE A 271 -18.53 -10.43 8.94
C PHE A 271 -17.36 -10.61 9.91
N SER A 272 -16.89 -11.83 10.15
CA SER A 272 -15.73 -12.10 11.01
C SER A 272 -14.48 -11.36 10.54
N VAL A 273 -14.18 -11.36 9.24
CA VAL A 273 -13.03 -10.62 8.69
C VAL A 273 -13.14 -9.14 9.03
N LEU A 274 -14.30 -8.52 8.77
CA LEU A 274 -14.45 -7.07 8.97
C LEU A 274 -14.58 -6.68 10.43
N SER A 275 -15.24 -7.48 11.26
CA SER A 275 -15.36 -7.23 12.70
C SER A 275 -14.01 -7.34 13.40
N VAL A 276 -13.22 -8.38 13.10
CA VAL A 276 -11.88 -8.53 13.68
C VAL A 276 -10.95 -7.44 13.16
N LEU A 277 -11.02 -7.11 11.86
CA LEU A 277 -10.25 -6.00 11.29
C LEU A 277 -10.58 -4.68 12.00
N ALA A 278 -11.87 -4.35 12.13
CA ALA A 278 -12.32 -3.11 12.76
C ALA A 278 -11.87 -3.06 14.23
N LEU A 279 -12.02 -4.15 14.97
CA LEU A 279 -11.56 -4.24 16.36
C LEU A 279 -10.05 -3.99 16.46
N LEU A 280 -9.23 -4.67 15.64
CA LEU A 280 -7.78 -4.52 15.67
C LEU A 280 -7.32 -3.12 15.24
N LEU A 281 -7.98 -2.51 14.24
CA LEU A 281 -7.70 -1.14 13.83
C LEU A 281 -8.05 -0.15 14.95
N VAL A 282 -9.20 -0.29 15.60
CA VAL A 282 -9.58 0.55 16.75
C VAL A 282 -8.58 0.41 17.89
N LEU A 283 -8.20 -0.82 18.25
CA LEU A 283 -7.20 -1.05 19.29
C LEU A 283 -5.83 -0.47 18.92
N GLY A 284 -5.42 -0.61 17.66
CA GLY A 284 -4.16 -0.07 17.15
C GLY A 284 -4.13 1.46 17.16
N ILE A 285 -5.19 2.11 16.65
CA ILE A 285 -5.30 3.57 16.55
C ILE A 285 -5.47 4.21 17.93
N SER A 286 -6.22 3.58 18.84
CA SER A 286 -6.41 4.07 20.20
C SER A 286 -5.22 3.80 21.12
N SER A 287 -4.20 3.07 20.65
CA SER A 287 -3.01 2.80 21.44
C SER A 287 -2.13 4.06 21.56
N PRO A 288 -1.42 4.26 22.68
CA PRO A 288 -0.49 5.39 22.84
C PRO A 288 0.70 5.31 21.86
N TYR A 289 0.92 4.14 21.25
CA TYR A 289 1.98 3.91 20.27
C TYR A 289 1.56 4.31 18.84
N TRP A 290 0.31 4.71 18.62
CA TRP A 290 -0.15 5.14 17.31
C TRP A 290 0.45 6.49 16.92
N GLN A 291 1.53 6.44 16.14
CA GLN A 291 2.21 7.62 15.62
C GLN A 291 2.17 7.60 14.10
N THR A 292 1.46 8.58 13.52
CA THR A 292 1.34 8.81 12.07
C THR A 292 2.07 10.07 11.62
N LYS A 293 2.51 10.89 12.58
CA LYS A 293 3.47 11.96 12.38
C LYS A 293 4.85 11.42 12.71
N ALA A 294 5.87 11.89 12.02
CA ALA A 294 7.21 11.42 12.28
C ALA A 294 7.56 11.87 13.71
N GLN A 295 8.03 10.96 14.57
CA GLN A 295 9.17 11.36 15.39
C GLN A 295 10.22 11.70 14.36
N SER A 296 10.51 12.99 14.20
CA SER A 296 11.28 13.46 13.06
C SER A 296 12.52 12.60 12.91
N ASN A 297 12.70 11.88 11.81
CA ASN A 297 14.01 11.31 11.49
C ASN A 297 15.04 12.44 11.30
N VAL A 298 14.57 13.70 11.26
CA VAL A 298 15.36 14.90 11.36
C VAL A 298 15.96 15.07 12.75
N VAL A 299 15.47 14.45 13.82
CA VAL A 299 16.06 14.48 15.16
C VAL A 299 16.22 13.05 15.67
N SER A 300 17.46 12.62 15.87
CA SER A 300 17.77 11.30 16.38
C SER A 300 17.23 11.09 17.81
N SER A 301 17.22 9.85 18.29
CA SER A 301 16.85 9.56 19.68
C SER A 301 17.77 10.21 20.72
N SER A 302 18.93 10.73 20.31
CA SER A 302 19.85 11.53 21.13
C SER A 302 19.63 13.05 21.03
N GLY A 303 18.67 13.51 20.21
CA GLY A 303 18.38 14.94 20.03
C GLY A 303 19.20 15.62 18.92
N GLU A 304 20.05 14.90 18.19
CA GLU A 304 20.85 15.47 17.10
C GLU A 304 20.04 15.60 15.82
N ILE A 305 20.21 16.72 15.11
CA ILE A 305 19.52 16.94 13.85
C ILE A 305 20.22 16.21 12.68
N ASP A 306 19.48 15.54 11.80
CA ASP A 306 19.98 15.02 10.52
C ASP A 306 19.35 15.82 9.38
N ALA A 307 20.09 16.82 8.89
CA ALA A 307 19.66 17.69 7.80
C ALA A 307 19.27 16.92 6.52
N ASN A 308 19.84 15.72 6.28
CA ASN A 308 19.49 14.90 5.11
C ASN A 308 18.04 14.38 5.16
N ASN A 309 17.40 14.47 6.32
CA ASN A 309 16.03 14.04 6.52
C ASN A 309 15.00 15.17 6.41
N ILE A 310 15.43 16.43 6.26
CA ILE A 310 14.55 17.56 5.91
C ILE A 310 13.96 17.34 4.50
N ARG A 311 12.68 17.60 4.31
CA ARG A 311 11.94 17.34 3.05
C ARG A 311 11.29 18.62 2.53
N GLY A 312 11.06 18.67 1.22
CA GLY A 312 10.37 19.79 0.59
C GLY A 312 8.94 19.99 1.08
N SER A 313 8.32 18.94 1.63
CA SER A 313 7.00 18.98 2.25
C SER A 313 6.99 19.51 3.70
N ASN A 314 8.15 19.69 4.34
CA ASN A 314 8.25 20.40 5.62
C ASN A 314 7.97 21.89 5.39
N THR A 315 7.53 22.58 6.42
CA THR A 315 7.35 24.04 6.37
C THR A 315 8.59 24.74 6.90
N LEU A 316 8.75 26.02 6.54
CA LEU A 316 9.84 26.83 7.08
C LEU A 316 9.72 27.03 8.59
N GLY A 317 8.50 27.26 9.08
CA GLY A 317 8.22 27.38 10.52
C GLY A 317 8.61 26.13 11.30
N TYR A 318 8.28 24.95 10.78
CA TYR A 318 8.72 23.69 11.38
C TYR A 318 10.24 23.55 11.39
N LEU A 319 10.93 23.98 10.34
CA LEU A 319 12.38 23.91 10.27
C LEU A 319 13.05 24.82 11.30
N ILE A 320 12.52 26.03 11.48
CA ILE A 320 12.97 26.99 12.50
C ILE A 320 12.77 26.43 13.91
N GLU A 321 11.56 25.94 14.20
CA GLU A 321 11.23 25.36 15.51
C GLU A 321 12.13 24.16 15.84
N LEU A 322 12.39 23.31 14.83
CA LEU A 322 13.18 22.11 15.00
C LEU A 322 14.68 22.39 15.15
N SER A 323 15.22 23.30 14.34
CA SER A 323 16.66 23.60 14.32
C SER A 323 17.10 24.62 15.35
N GLY A 324 16.16 25.43 15.87
CA GLY A 324 16.48 26.58 16.70
C GLY A 324 17.17 27.72 15.95
N ILE A 325 17.36 27.60 14.63
CA ILE A 325 17.96 28.63 13.79
C ILE A 325 16.93 29.74 13.56
N GLU A 326 17.30 30.99 13.83
CA GLU A 326 16.41 32.13 13.62
C GLU A 326 16.04 32.31 12.14
N TYR A 327 14.81 32.78 11.89
CA TYR A 327 14.34 33.10 10.53
C TYR A 327 15.28 34.05 9.78
N SER A 328 15.89 35.00 10.49
CA SER A 328 16.85 35.98 9.94
C SER A 328 18.03 35.32 9.22
N VAL A 329 18.48 34.17 9.68
CA VAL A 329 19.57 33.41 9.05
C VAL A 329 19.11 32.86 7.70
N PHE A 330 17.94 32.21 7.65
CA PHE A 330 17.37 31.72 6.39
C PHE A 330 17.08 32.87 5.42
N GLN A 331 16.64 34.01 5.94
CA GLN A 331 16.38 35.20 5.15
C GLN A 331 17.64 35.73 4.46
N ASN A 332 18.73 35.88 5.22
CA ASN A 332 19.99 36.41 4.71
C ASN A 332 20.68 35.44 3.73
N GLU A 333 20.73 34.15 4.08
CA GLU A 333 21.45 33.15 3.29
C GLU A 333 20.72 32.77 1.99
N LEU A 334 19.38 32.75 2.00
CA LEU A 334 18.59 32.39 0.82
C LEU A 334 18.01 33.58 0.07
N GLY A 335 18.17 34.80 0.58
CA GLY A 335 17.55 36.00 0.00
C GLY A 335 16.02 35.97 0.06
N LEU A 336 15.45 35.50 1.17
CA LEU A 336 13.99 35.48 1.34
C LEU A 336 13.45 36.91 1.58
N PRO A 337 12.21 37.22 1.17
CA PRO A 337 11.57 38.49 1.48
C PRO A 337 11.30 38.67 2.97
N ASP A 338 11.01 39.90 3.39
CA ASP A 338 10.80 40.27 4.81
C ASP A 338 9.68 39.45 5.48
N GLU A 339 8.62 39.14 4.74
CA GLU A 339 7.53 38.30 5.20
C GLU A 339 7.33 37.10 4.28
N VAL A 340 7.67 35.92 4.79
CA VAL A 340 7.35 34.63 4.18
C VAL A 340 6.31 33.91 5.02
N ASP A 341 5.33 33.28 4.37
CA ASP A 341 4.40 32.38 5.04
C ASP A 341 5.16 31.18 5.61
N LEU A 342 5.37 31.19 6.93
CA LEU A 342 6.09 30.14 7.65
C LEU A 342 5.38 28.78 7.57
N THR A 343 4.10 28.74 7.18
CA THR A 343 3.34 27.49 6.97
C THR A 343 3.48 26.94 5.55
N MET A 344 4.19 27.66 4.67
CA MET A 344 4.47 27.22 3.31
C MET A 344 5.51 26.10 3.28
N LYS A 345 5.30 25.14 2.38
CA LYS A 345 6.23 24.03 2.16
C LYS A 345 7.53 24.53 1.53
N LEU A 346 8.67 24.04 2.00
CA LEU A 346 9.99 24.46 1.52
C LEU A 346 10.14 24.40 0.00
N LYS A 347 9.58 23.38 -0.66
CA LYS A 347 9.65 23.24 -2.12
C LYS A 347 8.84 24.29 -2.90
N ASP A 348 7.86 24.92 -2.25
CA ASP A 348 6.97 25.89 -2.87
C ASP A 348 7.47 27.33 -2.68
N ILE A 349 8.42 27.57 -1.76
CA ILE A 349 8.92 28.93 -1.42
C ILE A 349 9.64 29.58 -2.60
N GLY A 350 10.63 28.90 -3.21
CA GLY A 350 11.39 29.42 -4.34
C GLY A 350 10.49 29.86 -5.51
N PRO A 351 9.60 28.99 -6.01
CA PRO A 351 8.65 29.34 -7.06
C PRO A 351 7.67 30.45 -6.67
N THR A 352 7.16 30.46 -5.43
CA THR A 352 6.12 31.41 -4.99
C THR A 352 6.66 32.82 -4.80
N TYR A 353 7.83 32.95 -4.19
CA TYR A 353 8.46 34.24 -3.90
C TYR A 353 9.49 34.65 -4.97
N ASN A 354 9.61 33.88 -6.05
CA ASN A 354 10.60 34.07 -7.12
C ASN A 354 12.04 34.18 -6.61
N VAL A 355 12.39 33.37 -5.61
CA VAL A 355 13.72 33.34 -5.00
C VAL A 355 14.59 32.32 -5.71
N LYS A 356 15.79 32.73 -6.12
CA LYS A 356 16.69 31.95 -6.95
C LYS A 356 18.08 31.84 -6.33
N ASP A 357 18.75 30.73 -6.60
CA ASP A 357 20.14 30.53 -6.25
C ASP A 357 21.09 31.35 -7.15
N ASN A 358 22.38 31.29 -6.83
CA ASN A 358 23.44 31.98 -7.59
C ASN A 358 23.59 31.48 -9.04
N PHE A 359 22.94 30.37 -9.41
CA PHE A 359 22.94 29.80 -10.75
C PHE A 359 21.65 30.13 -11.52
N GLY A 360 20.72 30.89 -10.92
CA GLY A 360 19.47 31.32 -11.54
C GLY A 360 18.34 30.29 -11.49
N ASN A 361 18.52 29.17 -10.77
CA ASN A 361 17.48 28.18 -10.51
C ASN A 361 16.68 28.57 -9.27
N PHE A 362 15.42 28.12 -9.16
CA PHE A 362 14.66 28.34 -7.92
C PHE A 362 15.34 27.63 -6.75
N ILE A 363 15.35 28.27 -5.59
CA ILE A 363 15.86 27.61 -4.37
C ILE A 363 15.05 26.34 -4.09
N GLU A 364 15.76 25.24 -3.86
CA GLU A 364 15.16 23.94 -3.60
C GLU A 364 15.32 23.55 -2.12
N THR A 365 14.74 22.41 -1.74
CA THR A 365 14.87 21.88 -0.37
C THR A 365 16.33 21.73 0.07
N GLU A 366 17.25 21.46 -0.86
CA GLU A 366 18.68 21.28 -0.52
C GLU A 366 19.31 22.55 0.05
N SER A 367 18.92 23.74 -0.44
CA SER A 367 19.42 25.02 0.07
C SER A 367 19.09 25.21 1.56
N PHE A 368 17.90 24.78 1.97
CA PHE A 368 17.51 24.77 3.39
C PHE A 368 18.28 23.72 4.21
N ARG A 369 18.64 22.57 3.60
CA ARG A 369 19.46 21.55 4.27
C ARG A 369 20.87 22.04 4.53
N GLU A 370 21.48 22.73 3.58
CA GLU A 370 22.83 23.26 3.72
C GLU A 370 22.95 24.24 4.89
N ILE A 371 21.98 25.15 5.05
CA ILE A 371 21.94 26.06 6.20
C ILE A 371 21.88 25.27 7.50
N VAL A 372 21.01 24.27 7.60
CA VAL A 372 20.95 23.46 8.82
C VAL A 372 22.26 22.71 9.07
N ARG A 373 22.92 22.16 8.05
CA ARG A 373 24.23 21.49 8.20
C ARG A 373 25.33 22.45 8.70
N ASN A 374 25.29 23.71 8.27
CA ASN A 374 26.30 24.70 8.62
C ASN A 374 26.16 25.25 10.06
N PHE A 375 24.99 25.08 10.66
CA PHE A 375 24.64 25.61 11.98
C PHE A 375 24.51 24.53 13.07
N GLN A 376 24.85 23.28 12.74
CA GLN A 376 25.06 22.17 13.67
C GLN A 376 26.55 22.01 13.96
#